data_AF-A0A6P0NL68-F1
#
_entry.id   AF-A0A6P0NL68-F1
#
_cell.length_a   1.000
_cell.length_b   1.000
_cell.length_c   1.000
_cell.angle_alpha   90.00
_cell.angle_beta   90.00
_cell.angle_gamma   90.00
#
_symmetry.space_group_name_H-M   'P 1'
#
loop_
_entity.id
_entity.type
_entity.pdbx_description
1 polymer ?
#
loop_
_entity_poly.entity_id
_entity_poly.type
_entity_poly.pdbx_seq_one_letter_code
_entity_poly.pdbx_strand_id
1 'polypeptide(L)' 'MSTVLVVEDSVTQREMITDLLRGSGLTVTVASDGVEALAQIEG' A
#
# COMPACT_ATOMS: atom_id res chain seq x y z
N MET A 1 4.10 -14.37 -6.77
CA MET A 1 4.50 -13.16 -6.02
C MET A 1 3.25 -12.64 -5.32
N SER A 2 3.34 -12.35 -4.02
CA SER A 2 2.21 -11.82 -3.27
C SER A 2 2.12 -10.30 -3.44
N THR A 3 0.91 -9.79 -3.61
CA THR A 3 0.61 -8.35 -3.69
C THR A 3 0.01 -7.88 -2.38
N VAL A 4 0.47 -6.73 -1.88
CA VAL A 4 0.00 -6.10 -0.64
C VAL A 4 -0.47 -4.68 -0.94
N LEU A 5 -1.65 -4.32 -0.44
CA LEU A 5 -2.17 -2.96 -0.44
C LEU A 5 -1.88 -2.32 0.92
N VAL A 6 -1.14 -1.21 0.92
CA VAL A 6 -0.90 -0.38 2.11
C VAL A 6 -1.87 0.79 2.11
N VAL A 7 -2.68 0.92 3.17
CA VAL A 7 -3.61 2.03 3.36
C VAL A 7 -3.14 2.84 4.56
N GLU A 8 -2.68 4.07 4.30
CA GLU A 8 -2.05 4.92 5.31
C GLU A 8 -2.17 6.40 4.92
N ASP A 9 -2.66 7.25 5.82
CA ASP A 9 -2.96 8.66 5.56
C ASP A 9 -1.71 9.55 5.60
N SER A 10 -0.74 9.20 6.45
CA SER A 10 0.55 9.89 6.52
C SER A 10 1.48 9.48 5.39
N VAL A 11 1.86 10.42 4.53
CA VAL A 11 2.79 10.21 3.42
C VAL A 11 4.10 9.58 3.88
N THR A 12 4.71 10.11 4.96
CA THR A 12 5.99 9.61 5.48
C THR A 12 5.89 8.17 5.98
N GLN A 13 4.80 7.81 6.66
CA GLN A 13 4.62 6.43 7.15
C GLN A 13 4.35 5.47 6.00
N ARG A 14 3.52 5.89 5.02
CA ARG A 14 3.20 5.09 3.84
C ARG A 14 4.45 4.75 3.02
N GLU A 15 5.34 5.71 2.81
CA GLU A 15 6.62 5.49 2.13
C GLU A 15 7.51 4.52 2.90
N MET A 16 7.68 4.72 4.20
CA MET A 16 8.48 3.82 5.04
C MET A 16 7.97 2.37 4.98
N ILE A 17 6.66 2.15 5.13
CA ILE A 17 6.05 0.81 5.07
C ILE A 17 6.22 0.20 3.67
N THR A 18 6.02 1.01 2.63
CA THR A 18 6.16 0.57 1.24
C THR A 18 7.57 0.08 0.95
N ASP A 19 8.59 0.81 1.41
CA ASP A 19 9.99 0.46 1.20
C ASP A 19 10.38 -0.83 1.92
N LEU A 20 9.91 -1.04 3.16
CA LEU A 20 10.13 -2.27 3.91
C LEU A 20 9.52 -3.50 3.20
N LEU A 21 8.29 -3.38 2.71
CA LEU A 21 7.58 -4.47 2.03
C LEU A 21 8.19 -4.77 0.66
N ARG A 22 8.56 -3.73 -0.11
CA ARG A 22 9.28 -3.90 -1.38
C ARG A 22 10.65 -4.52 -1.17
N GLY A 23 11.38 -4.11 -0.14
CA GLY A 23 12.65 -4.72 0.26
C GLY A 23 12.53 -6.20 0.63
N SER A 24 11.33 -6.64 1.02
CA SER A 24 11.00 -8.05 1.29
C SER A 24 10.60 -8.84 0.03
N GLY A 25 10.64 -8.23 -1.15
CA GLY A 25 10.28 -8.85 -2.43
C GLY A 25 8.79 -8.89 -2.74
N LEU A 26 7.97 -8.12 -2.03
CA LEU A 26 6.52 -8.03 -2.26
C LEU A 26 6.20 -6.97 -3.32
N THR A 27 5.13 -7.21 -4.07
CA THR A 27 4.53 -6.16 -4.91
C THR A 27 3.63 -5.31 -4.02
N VAL A 28 3.83 -4.00 -4.01
CA VAL A 28 3.12 -3.09 -3.10
C VAL A 28 2.35 -2.03 -3.90
N THR A 29 1.03 -1.98 -3.66
CA THR A 29 0.15 -0.88 -4.03
C THR A 29 -0.18 -0.03 -2.79
N VAL A 30 -0.54 1.22 -3.00
CA VAL A 30 -0.75 2.19 -1.91
C VAL A 30 -2.07 2.91 -2.09
N ALA A 31 -2.71 3.26 -0.97
CA ALA A 31 -3.86 4.14 -0.90
C ALA A 31 -3.68 5.10 0.29
N SER A 32 -4.21 6.32 0.15
CA SER A 32 -4.14 7.38 1.16
C SER A 32 -5.32 7.38 2.13
N ASP A 33 -6.42 6.73 1.76
CA ASP A 33 -7.60 6.56 2.60
C ASP A 33 -8.38 5.30 2.22
N GLY A 34 -9.48 5.06 2.95
CA GLY A 34 -10.33 3.90 2.74
C GLY A 34 -11.11 3.92 1.42
N VAL A 35 -11.47 5.10 0.90
CA VAL A 35 -12.22 5.22 -0.37
C VAL A 35 -11.32 4.85 -1.54
N GLU A 36 -10.09 5.36 -1.56
CA GLU A 36 -9.08 4.99 -2.55
C GLU A 36 -8.73 3.50 -2.46
N ALA A 37 -8.58 2.97 -1.24
CA ALA A 37 -8.31 1.55 -1.03
C ALA A 37 -9.44 0.66 -1.56
N LEU A 38 -10.69 1.03 -1.27
CA LEU A 38 -11.87 0.29 -1.71
C LEU A 38 -11.98 0.27 -3.23
N ALA A 39 -11.75 1.42 -3.88
CA ALA A 39 -11.74 1.53 -5.34
C ALA A 39 -10.67 0.64 -6.02
N GLN A 40 -9.58 0.31 -5.31
CA GLN A 40 -8.54 -0.59 -5.82
C GLN A 40 -8.87 -2.08 -5.68
N ILE A 41 -9.79 -2.46 -4.78
CA ILE A 41 -10.12 -3.87 -4.52
C ILE A 41 -11.50 -4.30 -5.03
N GLU A 42 -12.44 -3.38 -5.23
CA GLU A 42 -13.81 -3.69 -5.68
C GLU A 42 -13.97 -3.73 -7.22
N GLY A 43 -12.96 -4.25 -7.93
CA GLY A 43 -12.96 -4.43 -9.39
C GLY A 43 -13.20 -5.87 -9.85
#